data_AF-A0A961X7J6-F1
#
_entry.id   AF-A0A961X7J6-F1
#
_cell.length_a   1.000
_cell.length_b   1.000
_cell.length_c   1.000
_cell.angle_alpha   90.00
_cell.angle_beta   90.00
_cell.angle_gamma   90.00
#
_symmetry.space_group_name_H-M   'P 1'
#
loop_
_entity.id
_entity.type
_entity.pdbx_description
1 polymer ?
#
loop_
_entity_poly.entity_id
_entity_poly.type
_entity_poly.pdbx_seq_one_letter_code
_entity_poly.pdbx_strand_id
1 'polypeptide(L)'
;MKMIRPLLAATIAASTMSLGPVATPASAQLLPLMLLDKGFKEEAKKAKNTPGHVEWCRKQKPGFRAEWNNWRTSDGRVEYCASPFYTPPWRKNAAN
;
A
#
# COMPACT_ATOMS: atom_id res chain seq x y z
N MET A 1 -43.51 -43.12 7.12
CA MET A 1 -43.62 -42.19 8.29
C MET A 1 -42.46 -41.21 8.25
N LYS A 2 -42.73 -39.96 8.65
CA LYS A 2 -41.95 -38.73 8.41
C LYS A 2 -40.50 -38.77 8.93
N MET A 3 -39.56 -38.30 8.08
CA MET A 3 -38.21 -37.88 8.45
C MET A 3 -38.25 -36.54 9.17
N ILE A 4 -37.63 -36.40 10.35
CA ILE A 4 -37.17 -35.10 10.86
C ILE A 4 -35.87 -35.32 11.66
N ARG A 5 -34.75 -34.81 11.11
CA ARG A 5 -33.46 -34.69 11.81
C ARG A 5 -33.47 -33.40 12.63
N PRO A 6 -33.05 -33.40 13.91
CA PRO A 6 -32.88 -32.16 14.66
C PRO A 6 -31.58 -31.46 14.23
N LEU A 7 -31.73 -30.38 13.47
CA LEU A 7 -30.68 -29.38 13.25
C LEU A 7 -30.46 -28.63 14.57
N LEU A 8 -29.32 -28.84 15.22
CA LEU A 8 -28.80 -27.92 16.22
C LEU A 8 -28.45 -26.61 15.51
N ALA A 9 -29.32 -25.62 15.62
CA ALA A 9 -29.05 -24.27 15.19
C ALA A 9 -27.98 -23.66 16.11
N ALA A 10 -26.81 -23.39 15.55
CA ALA A 10 -25.78 -22.59 16.18
C ALA A 10 -26.33 -21.17 16.40
N THR A 11 -26.54 -20.80 17.67
CA THR A 11 -26.83 -19.44 18.10
C THR A 11 -25.59 -18.58 17.87
N ILE A 12 -25.49 -17.96 16.69
CA ILE A 12 -24.63 -16.79 16.52
C ILE A 12 -25.31 -15.66 17.26
N ALA A 13 -24.82 -15.36 18.46
CA ALA A 13 -25.13 -14.11 19.14
C ALA A 13 -24.52 -12.98 18.30
N ALA A 14 -25.27 -12.53 17.30
CA ALA A 14 -24.98 -11.28 16.62
C ALA A 14 -25.28 -10.17 17.61
N SER A 15 -24.23 -9.65 18.24
CA SER A 15 -24.28 -8.37 18.96
C SER A 15 -24.68 -7.29 17.97
N THR A 16 -25.98 -7.07 17.80
CA THR A 16 -26.51 -5.89 17.13
C THR A 16 -26.29 -4.71 18.06
N MET A 17 -25.07 -4.16 18.03
CA MET A 17 -24.91 -2.77 18.39
C MET A 17 -25.65 -1.98 17.30
N SER A 18 -26.79 -1.42 17.69
CA SER A 18 -27.58 -0.47 16.92
C SER A 18 -26.72 0.75 16.58
N LEU A 19 -25.89 0.64 15.56
CA LEU A 19 -25.34 1.79 14.86
C LEU A 19 -26.20 1.94 13.62
N GLY A 20 -27.05 2.96 13.61
CA GLY A 20 -27.69 3.43 12.39
C GLY A 20 -26.63 3.70 11.30
N PRO A 21 -27.04 3.97 10.06
CA PRO A 21 -26.10 4.26 8.98
C PRO A 21 -25.34 5.55 9.34
N VAL A 22 -24.20 5.42 10.02
CA VAL A 22 -23.26 6.50 10.17
C VAL A 22 -22.71 6.67 8.76
N ALA A 23 -23.25 7.66 8.05
CA ALA A 23 -22.67 8.13 6.81
C ALA A 23 -21.24 8.55 7.16
N THR A 24 -20.29 7.63 6.98
CA THR A 24 -18.88 7.98 7.06
C THR A 24 -18.68 9.05 6.00
N PRO A 25 -18.27 10.27 6.38
CA PRO A 25 -18.07 11.31 5.39
C PRO A 25 -17.05 10.78 4.38
N ALA A 26 -17.23 11.06 3.09
CA ALA A 26 -16.32 10.57 2.05
C ALA A 26 -14.84 10.90 2.35
N SER A 27 -14.60 11.97 3.11
CA SER A 27 -13.29 12.34 3.66
C SER A 27 -12.68 11.27 4.57
N ALA A 28 -13.48 10.59 5.40
CA ALA A 28 -13.02 9.49 6.26
C ALA A 28 -12.57 8.25 5.45
N GLN A 29 -13.14 8.05 4.26
CA GLN A 29 -12.77 6.95 3.36
C GLN A 29 -11.46 7.23 2.60
N LEU A 30 -11.08 8.51 2.44
CA LEU A 30 -9.85 8.93 1.76
C LEU A 30 -8.63 9.02 2.68
N LEU A 31 -8.83 9.12 3.99
CA LEU A 31 -7.75 9.21 4.98
C LEU A 31 -6.67 8.12 4.81
N PRO A 32 -7.00 6.84 4.58
CA PRO A 32 -5.98 5.81 4.38
C PRO A 32 -5.12 6.07 3.14
N LEU A 33 -5.72 6.50 2.02
CA LEU A 33 -4.99 6.81 0.79
C LEU A 33 -4.05 8.01 0.95
N MET A 34 -4.50 9.04 1.67
CA MET A 34 -3.68 10.22 1.95
C MET A 34 -2.49 9.89 2.86
N LEU A 35 -2.69 9.04 3.87
CA LEU A 35 -1.60 8.58 4.74
C LEU A 35 -0.56 7.75 3.97
N LEU A 36 -1.01 6.90 3.05
CA LEU A 36 -0.13 6.14 2.16
C LEU A 36 0.68 7.07 1.24
N ASP A 37 0.02 8.04 0.58
CA ASP A 37 0.70 9.03 -0.27
C ASP A 37 1.77 9.82 0.51
N LYS A 38 1.45 10.26 1.73
CA LYS A 38 2.41 10.93 2.61
C LYS A 38 3.60 10.02 2.93
N GLY A 39 3.35 8.75 3.25
CA GLY A 39 4.39 7.75 3.50
C GLY A 39 5.31 7.54 2.29
N PHE A 40 4.75 7.45 1.09
CA PHE A 40 5.53 7.33 -0.14
C PHE A 40 6.40 8.57 -0.40
N LYS A 41 5.89 9.77 -0.15
CA LYS A 41 6.64 11.03 -0.29
C LYS A 41 7.78 11.15 0.72
N GLU A 42 7.55 10.76 1.97
CA GLU A 42 8.57 10.71 3.02
C GLU A 42 9.73 9.78 2.61
N GLU A 43 9.41 8.58 2.14
CA GLU A 43 10.41 7.62 1.69
C GLU A 43 11.14 8.07 0.42
N ALA A 44 10.43 8.69 -0.54
CA ALA A 44 11.06 9.29 -1.71
C ALA A 44 12.04 10.42 -1.33
N LYS A 45 11.70 11.23 -0.33
CA LYS A 45 12.59 12.28 0.20
C LYS A 45 13.85 11.67 0.85
N LYS A 46 13.71 10.60 1.63
CA LYS A 46 14.84 9.87 2.20
C LYS A 46 15.74 9.29 1.10
N ALA A 47 15.15 8.68 0.07
CA ALA A 47 15.86 8.14 -1.08
C ALA A 47 16.66 9.23 -1.81
N LYS A 48 16.02 10.37 -2.09
CA LYS A 48 16.63 11.52 -2.76
C LYS A 48 17.81 12.10 -1.98
N ASN A 49 17.71 12.13 -0.65
CA ASN A 49 18.74 12.67 0.23
C ASN A 49 19.85 11.65 0.57
N THR A 50 19.69 10.38 0.19
CA THR A 50 20.71 9.35 0.44
C THR A 50 21.87 9.52 -0.55
N PRO A 51 23.11 9.76 -0.09
CA PRO A 51 24.26 9.94 -0.98
C PRO A 51 24.45 8.74 -1.93
N GLY A 52 24.67 9.02 -3.21
CA GLY A 52 24.89 8.01 -4.24
C GLY A 52 23.64 7.29 -4.75
N HIS A 53 22.50 7.36 -4.05
CA HIS A 53 21.27 6.67 -4.48
C HIS A 53 20.73 7.21 -5.82
N VAL A 54 20.50 8.53 -5.92
CA VAL A 54 19.93 9.15 -7.12
C VAL A 54 20.82 8.93 -8.35
N GLU A 55 22.13 9.12 -8.19
CA GLU A 55 23.10 8.95 -9.28
C GLU A 55 23.14 7.50 -9.77
N TRP A 56 23.11 6.53 -8.84
CA TRP A 56 23.03 5.12 -9.20
C TRP A 56 21.72 4.81 -9.96
N CYS A 57 20.57 5.26 -9.45
CA CYS A 57 19.28 5.00 -10.09
C CYS A 57 19.16 5.60 -11.48
N ARG A 58 19.70 6.81 -11.71
CA ARG A 58 19.73 7.45 -13.03
C ARG A 58 20.56 6.66 -14.05
N LYS A 59 21.68 6.07 -13.62
CA LYS A 59 22.50 5.21 -14.49
C LYS A 59 21.80 3.91 -14.85
N GLN A 60 21.07 3.32 -13.91
CA GLN A 60 20.41 2.02 -14.12
C GLN A 60 19.09 2.14 -14.89
N LYS A 61 18.35 3.25 -14.72
CA LYS A 61 16.97 3.41 -15.22
C LYS A 61 16.82 4.73 -15.97
N PRO A 62 16.87 4.70 -17.31
CA PRO A 62 16.52 5.85 -18.14
C PRO A 62 15.13 6.36 -17.79
N GLY A 63 14.99 7.66 -17.52
CA GLY A 63 13.71 8.27 -17.10
C GLY A 63 13.42 8.19 -15.59
N PHE A 64 14.41 7.86 -14.76
CA PHE A 64 14.26 7.92 -13.30
C PHE A 64 13.89 9.33 -12.80
N ARG A 65 12.83 9.39 -11.97
CA ARG A 65 12.29 10.59 -11.34
C ARG A 65 12.67 10.64 -9.87
N ALA A 66 13.69 11.44 -9.56
CA ALA A 66 14.26 11.52 -8.21
C ALA A 66 13.23 11.95 -7.14
N GLU A 67 12.32 12.87 -7.45
CA GLU A 67 11.31 13.35 -6.49
C GLU A 67 10.36 12.25 -5.99
N TRP A 68 10.18 11.20 -6.79
CA TRP A 68 9.23 10.12 -6.51
C TRP A 68 9.92 8.77 -6.29
N ASN A 69 11.25 8.74 -6.37
CA ASN A 69 12.07 7.54 -6.36
C ASN A 69 11.53 6.42 -7.29
N ASN A 70 11.13 6.77 -8.51
CA ASN A 70 10.52 5.81 -9.43
C ASN A 70 10.78 6.13 -10.92
N TRP A 71 10.48 5.19 -11.81
CA TRP A 71 10.45 5.40 -13.26
C TRP A 71 9.21 4.73 -13.85
N ARG A 72 8.90 5.05 -15.12
CA ARG A 72 7.84 4.38 -15.87
C ARG A 72 8.45 3.31 -16.78
N THR A 73 7.97 2.08 -16.69
CA THR A 73 8.37 0.95 -17.54
C THR A 73 7.74 1.06 -18.94
N SER A 74 8.20 0.26 -19.89
CA SER A 74 7.71 0.27 -21.29
C SER A 74 6.23 -0.11 -21.42
N ASP A 75 5.71 -0.93 -20.51
CA ASP A 75 4.30 -1.29 -20.40
C ASP A 75 3.46 -0.22 -19.63
N GLY A 76 4.08 0.90 -19.26
CA GLY A 76 3.42 2.03 -18.61
C GLY A 76 3.26 1.91 -17.09
N ARG A 77 3.75 0.83 -16.45
CA ARG A 77 3.72 0.69 -14.98
C ARG A 77 4.75 1.61 -14.32
N VAL A 78 4.55 1.87 -13.02
CA VAL A 78 5.49 2.63 -12.19
C VAL A 78 6.26 1.67 -11.31
N GLU A 79 7.59 1.74 -11.36
CA GLU A 79 8.48 0.96 -10.50
C GLU A 79 9.37 1.86 -9.66
N TYR A 80 9.67 1.43 -8.43
CA TYR A 80 10.48 2.18 -7.47
C TYR A 80 11.92 1.70 -7.47
N CYS A 81 12.87 2.64 -7.36
CA CYS A 81 14.29 2.29 -7.34
C CYS A 81 14.71 1.78 -5.97
N ALA A 82 15.44 0.66 -6.00
CA ALA A 82 16.21 0.13 -4.90
C ALA A 82 17.66 0.06 -5.35
N SER A 83 18.58 0.53 -4.51
CA SER A 83 20.02 0.56 -4.77
C SER A 83 20.78 0.03 -3.55
N PRO A 84 22.10 -0.20 -3.67
CA PRO A 84 22.94 -0.57 -2.52
C PRO A 84 22.91 0.46 -1.38
N PHE A 85 22.53 1.71 -1.67
CA PHE A 85 22.50 2.80 -0.69
C PHE A 85 21.15 2.94 0.01
N TYR A 86 20.05 2.61 -0.69
CA TYR A 86 18.71 2.76 -0.17
C TYR A 86 17.73 1.81 -0.86
N THR A 87 16.94 1.10 -0.07
CA THR A 87 15.84 0.24 -0.53
C THR A 87 14.55 0.63 0.20
N PRO A 88 13.49 1.04 -0.54
CA PRO A 88 12.21 1.35 0.07
C PRO A 88 11.67 0.18 0.91
N PRO A 89 11.03 0.43 2.06
CA PRO A 89 10.56 -0.63 2.96
C PRO A 89 9.67 -1.68 2.26
N TRP A 90 8.77 -1.26 1.38
CA TRP A 90 7.88 -2.16 0.62
C TRP A 90 8.60 -3.01 -0.44
N ARG A 91 9.83 -2.65 -0.82
CA ARG A 91 10.67 -3.44 -1.75
C ARG A 91 11.56 -4.45 -1.00
N LYS A 92 11.74 -4.32 0.31
CA LYS A 92 12.60 -5.23 1.10
C LYS A 92 12.07 -6.66 1.16
N ASN A 93 10.74 -6.83 1.18
CA ASN A 93 10.11 -8.15 1.29
C ASN A 93 9.71 -8.75 -0.06
N ALA A 94 9.79 -7.99 -1.16
CA ALA A 94 9.47 -8.47 -2.51
C ALA A 94 10.65 -9.22 -3.17
N ALA A 95 11.76 -9.38 -2.45
CA ALA A 95 12.97 -10.07 -2.90
C ALA A 95 13.10 -11.51 -2.34
N ASN A 96 12.07 -12.03 -1.68
CA ASN A 96 11.97 -13.43 -1.23
C ASN A 96 11.00 -14.23 -2.11
#